data_AF-A0A848VGI0-F1
#
_entry.id   AF-A0A848VGI0-F1
#
_cell.length_a   1.000
_cell.length_b   1.000
_cell.length_c   1.000
_cell.angle_alpha   90.00
_cell.angle_beta   90.00
_cell.angle_gamma   90.00
#
_symmetry.space_group_name_H-M   'P 1'
#
loop_
_entity.id
_entity.type
_entity.pdbx_description
1 polymer ?
#
loop_
_entity_poly.entity_id
_entity_poly.type
_entity_poly.pdbx_seq_one_letter_code
_entity_poly.pdbx_strand_id
1 'polypeptide(L)'
;MVEELIPIVMFLSIALVLILFYYFKFLGRKELQRTVRIALERGQDLSPELLDKLGEPQKSPLSDLRRGLIALAIAAGLAAIGLALGQEEAIRPLLASAMLPLFIGLAYLVLWRLNASRQSD
;
A
#
# COMPACT_ATOMS: atom_id res chain seq x y z
N MET A 1 18.94 -29.59 4.53
CA MET A 1 19.55 -28.44 3.81
C MET A 1 18.66 -27.89 2.69
N VAL A 2 18.10 -28.72 1.79
CA VAL A 2 17.20 -28.21 0.72
C VAL A 2 15.83 -27.79 1.26
N GLU A 3 15.27 -28.49 2.25
CA GLU A 3 13.95 -28.18 2.83
C GLU A 3 13.90 -26.81 3.54
N GLU A 4 14.99 -26.38 4.19
CA GLU A 4 15.10 -25.07 4.82
C GLU A 4 15.27 -23.94 3.78
N LEU A 5 15.83 -24.24 2.60
CA LEU A 5 16.05 -23.26 1.54
C LEU A 5 14.73 -22.79 0.92
N ILE A 6 13.72 -23.65 0.86
CA ILE A 6 12.40 -23.35 0.28
C ILE A 6 11.72 -22.15 0.97
N PRO A 7 11.48 -22.16 2.30
CA PRO A 7 10.87 -21.02 2.97
C PRO A 7 11.77 -19.77 2.91
N ILE A 8 13.09 -19.91 2.98
CA ILE A 8 14.03 -18.78 2.90
C ILE A 8 13.90 -18.06 1.55
N VAL A 9 13.94 -18.81 0.44
CA VAL A 9 13.80 -18.25 -0.90
C VAL A 9 12.42 -17.62 -1.10
N MET A 10 11.36 -18.24 -0.56
CA MET A 10 10.02 -17.66 -0.57
C MET A 10 9.99 -16.28 0.10
N PHE A 11 10.51 -16.15 1.32
CA PHE A 11 10.54 -14.85 2.03
C PHE A 11 11.45 -13.83 1.36
N LEU A 12 12.61 -14.25 0.82
CA LEU A 12 13.49 -13.38 0.05
C LEU A 12 12.83 -12.84 -1.23
N SER A 13 12.04 -13.66 -1.92
CA SER A 13 11.32 -13.24 -3.12
C SER A 13 10.29 -12.14 -2.82
N ILE A 14 9.54 -12.29 -1.73
CA ILE A 14 8.56 -11.30 -1.26
C ILE A 14 9.28 -10.00 -0.87
N ALA A 15 10.37 -10.11 -0.09
CA ALA A 15 11.17 -8.95 0.30
C ALA A 15 11.72 -8.20 -0.91
N LEU A 16 12.25 -8.92 -1.91
CA LEU A 16 12.78 -8.33 -3.14
C LEU A 16 11.71 -7.55 -3.91
N VAL A 17 10.51 -8.12 -4.07
CA VAL A 17 9.39 -7.44 -4.75
C VAL A 17 9.00 -6.15 -4.02
N LEU A 18 8.91 -6.20 -2.69
CA LEU A 18 8.62 -5.01 -1.88
C LEU A 18 9.73 -3.95 -2.02
N ILE A 19 11.00 -4.34 -1.89
CA ILE A 19 12.14 -3.43 -2.04
C ILE A 19 12.12 -2.75 -3.41
N LEU A 20 11.95 -3.53 -4.48
CA LEU A 20 11.89 -2.99 -5.84
C LEU A 20 10.71 -2.02 -6.00
N PHE A 21 9.52 -2.40 -5.52
CA PHE A 21 8.34 -1.54 -5.56
C PHE A 21 8.59 -0.18 -4.86
N TYR A 22 9.14 -0.20 -3.65
CA TYR A 22 9.48 1.03 -2.93
C TYR A 22 10.61 1.82 -3.60
N TYR A 23 11.62 1.14 -4.14
CA TYR A 23 12.72 1.75 -4.86
C TYR A 23 12.26 2.50 -6.11
N PHE A 24 11.43 1.89 -6.96
CA PHE A 24 10.88 2.56 -8.14
C PHE A 24 9.99 3.75 -7.77
N LYS A 25 9.18 3.60 -6.71
CA LYS A 25 8.36 4.70 -6.19
C LYS A 25 9.21 5.86 -5.67
N PHE A 26 10.31 5.56 -4.99
CA PHE A 26 11.28 6.57 -4.54
C PHE A 26 11.95 7.27 -5.72
N LEU A 27 12.39 6.51 -6.72
CA LEU A 27 13.07 7.05 -7.89
C LEU A 27 12.18 8.04 -8.67
N GLY A 28 10.90 7.69 -8.89
CA GLY A 28 9.95 8.59 -9.54
C GLY A 28 9.73 9.90 -8.78
N ARG A 29 9.67 9.86 -7.44
CA ARG A 29 9.56 11.07 -6.60
C ARG A 29 10.81 11.94 -6.67
N LYS A 30 12.00 11.31 -6.69
CA LYS A 30 13.28 12.01 -6.78
C LYS A 30 13.43 12.77 -8.10
N GLU A 31 13.05 12.15 -9.22
CA GLU A 31 13.11 12.80 -10.54
C GLU A 31 12.12 13.97 -10.67
N LEU A 32 10.92 13.81 -10.09
CA LEU A 32 9.94 14.89 -10.02
C LEU A 32 10.49 16.09 -9.24
N GLN A 33 11.06 15.86 -8.05
CA GLN A 33 11.69 16.92 -7.24
C GLN A 33 12.87 17.59 -7.96
N ARG A 34 13.65 16.81 -8.73
CA ARG A 34 14.76 17.34 -9.52
C ARG A 34 14.25 18.29 -10.61
N THR A 35 13.20 17.90 -11.33
CA THR A 35 12.57 18.76 -12.36
C THR A 35 12.03 20.06 -11.76
N VAL A 36 11.36 19.98 -10.61
CA VAL A 36 10.84 21.16 -9.89
C VAL A 36 11.98 22.09 -9.47
N ARG A 37 13.06 21.54 -8.92
CA ARG A 37 14.23 22.34 -8.55
C ARG A 37 14.85 23.05 -9.75
N ILE A 38 15.00 22.36 -10.89
CA ILE A 38 15.54 22.94 -12.12
C ILE A 38 14.62 24.05 -12.66
N ALA A 39 13.29 23.87 -12.59
CA ALA A 39 12.33 24.90 -13.02
C ALA A 39 12.41 26.16 -12.14
N LEU A 40 12.55 26.00 -10.82
CA LEU A 40 12.75 27.09 -9.87
C LEU A 40 14.08 27.84 -10.11
N GLU A 41 15.18 27.10 -10.33
CA GLU A 41 16.50 27.70 -10.61
C GLU A 41 16.53 28.53 -11.90
N ARG A 42 15.66 28.23 -12.87
CA ARG A 42 15.54 28.97 -14.14
C ARG A 42 14.66 30.22 -14.03
N GLY A 43 14.18 30.57 -12.83
CA GLY A 43 13.32 31.73 -12.60
C GLY A 43 11.94 31.59 -13.26
N GLN A 44 11.51 30.36 -13.55
CA GLN A 44 10.18 30.12 -14.09
C GLN A 44 9.19 30.22 -12.93
N ASP A 45 8.32 31.21 -12.95
CA ASP A 45 7.23 31.31 -11.98
C ASP A 45 6.37 30.04 -12.10
N LEU A 46 6.48 29.17 -11.09
CA LEU A 46 5.61 28.01 -11.02
C LEU A 46 4.18 28.53 -10.91
N SER A 47 3.34 28.19 -11.89
CA SER A 47 1.93 28.56 -11.80
C SER A 47 1.35 28.01 -10.48
N PRO A 48 0.46 28.75 -9.80
CA PRO A 48 -0.14 28.32 -8.54
C PRO A 48 -0.73 26.90 -8.62
N GLU A 49 -1.27 26.52 -9.78
CA GLU A 49 -1.79 25.17 -10.05
C GLU A 49 -0.74 24.06 -9.97
N LEU A 50 0.53 24.34 -10.33
CA LEU A 50 1.63 23.36 -10.20
C LEU A 50 2.11 23.27 -8.76
N LEU A 51 2.13 24.37 -8.03
CA LEU A 51 2.47 24.37 -6.60
C LEU A 51 1.45 23.56 -5.79
N ASP A 52 0.15 23.71 -6.06
CA ASP A 52 -0.90 22.91 -5.41
C ASP A 52 -0.76 21.42 -5.69
N LYS A 53 -0.41 21.04 -6.93
CA LYS A 53 -0.19 19.64 -7.31
C LYS A 53 1.11 19.04 -6.72
N LEU A 54 2.07 19.89 -6.36
CA LEU A 54 3.35 19.49 -5.75
C LEU A 54 3.29 19.45 -4.23
N GLY A 55 2.51 20.35 -3.61
CA GLY A 55 2.42 20.54 -2.16
C GLY A 55 1.66 19.43 -1.45
N GLU A 56 0.59 18.92 -2.06
CA GLU A 56 -0.18 17.83 -1.48
C GLU A 56 -0.34 16.66 -2.46
N PRO A 57 0.18 15.46 -2.15
CA PRO A 57 -0.30 14.26 -2.82
C PRO A 57 -1.77 14.13 -2.46
N GLN A 58 -2.66 14.61 -3.34
CA GLN A 58 -4.11 14.54 -3.22
C GLN A 58 -4.49 13.17 -2.67
N LYS A 59 -4.80 13.10 -1.37
CA LYS A 59 -5.22 11.87 -0.70
C LYS A 59 -6.65 11.61 -1.16
N SER A 60 -6.78 11.09 -2.37
CA SER A 60 -8.08 10.78 -2.96
C SER A 60 -8.78 9.77 -2.05
N PRO A 61 -10.04 10.01 -1.65
CA PRO A 61 -10.84 9.03 -0.91
C PRO A 61 -10.86 7.66 -1.61
N LEU A 62 -10.84 7.65 -2.96
CA LEU A 62 -10.78 6.41 -3.74
C LEU A 62 -9.47 5.63 -3.53
N SER A 63 -8.36 6.32 -3.21
CA SER A 63 -7.11 5.65 -2.81
C SER A 63 -7.28 4.93 -1.47
N ASP A 64 -7.93 5.56 -0.50
CA ASP A 64 -8.17 4.94 0.81
C ASP A 64 -9.14 3.76 0.69
N LEU A 65 -10.24 3.92 -0.06
CA LEU A 65 -11.17 2.82 -0.38
C LEU A 65 -10.46 1.63 -1.03
N ARG A 66 -9.63 1.89 -2.05
CA ARG A 66 -8.87 0.84 -2.74
C ARG A 66 -7.93 0.10 -1.79
N ARG A 67 -7.19 0.83 -0.95
CA ARG A 67 -6.28 0.23 0.04
C ARG A 67 -7.05 -0.61 1.07
N GLY A 68 -8.20 -0.11 1.52
CA GLY A 68 -9.11 -0.82 2.42
C GLY A 68 -9.57 -2.15 1.83
N LEU A 69 -10.11 -2.11 0.61
CA LEU A 69 -10.60 -3.31 -0.09
C LEU A 69 -9.51 -4.33 -0.38
N ILE A 70 -8.32 -3.89 -0.81
CA ILE A 70 -7.19 -4.80 -1.05
C ILE A 70 -6.79 -5.51 0.25
N ALA A 71 -6.70 -4.79 1.36
CA ALA A 71 -6.35 -5.37 2.65
C ALA A 71 -7.43 -6.36 3.14
N LEU A 72 -8.71 -6.04 3.00
CA LEU A 72 -9.80 -6.97 3.31
C LEU A 72 -9.76 -8.23 2.41
N ALA A 73 -9.45 -8.07 1.13
CA ALA A 73 -9.31 -9.21 0.21
C ALA A 73 -8.15 -10.13 0.60
N ILE A 74 -7.02 -9.57 1.04
CA ILE A 74 -5.89 -10.35 1.56
C ILE A 74 -6.29 -11.11 2.83
N ALA A 75 -6.99 -10.45 3.76
CA ALA A 75 -7.48 -11.10 4.97
C ALA A 75 -8.43 -12.26 4.66
N ALA A 76 -9.41 -12.03 3.78
CA ALA A 76 -10.34 -13.06 3.32
C ALA A 76 -9.60 -14.21 2.61
N GLY A 77 -8.60 -13.91 1.78
CA GLY A 77 -7.77 -14.91 1.12
C GLY A 77 -7.00 -15.78 2.11
N LEU A 78 -6.34 -15.18 3.10
CA LEU A 78 -5.61 -15.91 4.14
C LEU A 78 -6.54 -16.83 4.96
N ALA A 79 -7.72 -16.32 5.34
CA ALA A 79 -8.72 -17.12 6.02
C ALA A 79 -9.23 -18.29 5.16
N ALA A 80 -9.55 -18.03 3.88
CA ALA A 80 -10.01 -19.03 2.94
C ALA A 80 -8.95 -20.13 2.68
N ILE A 81 -7.68 -19.77 2.58
CA ILE A 81 -6.57 -20.73 2.45
C ILE A 81 -6.52 -21.63 3.69
N GLY A 82 -6.62 -21.05 4.89
CA GLY A 82 -6.63 -21.84 6.14
C GLY A 82 -7.76 -22.85 6.16
N LEU A 83 -8.98 -22.41 5.84
CA LEU A 83 -10.15 -23.28 5.76
C LEU A 83 -10.03 -24.35 4.67
N ALA A 84 -9.47 -24.01 3.50
CA ALA A 84 -9.29 -24.94 2.39
C ALA A 84 -8.26 -26.03 2.68
N LEU A 85 -7.21 -25.71 3.46
CA LEU A 85 -6.23 -26.70 3.91
C LEU A 85 -6.82 -27.69 4.92
N GLY A 86 -7.80 -27.26 5.73
CA GLY A 86 -8.54 -28.13 6.66
C GLY A 86 -7.72 -28.69 7.84
N GLN A 87 -6.45 -28.29 7.98
CA GLN A 87 -5.55 -28.73 9.04
C GLN A 87 -5.58 -27.75 10.21
N GLU A 88 -5.80 -28.22 11.43
CA GLU A 88 -5.86 -27.33 12.61
C GLU A 88 -4.57 -26.54 12.82
N GLU A 89 -3.40 -27.13 12.52
CA GLU A 89 -2.11 -26.45 12.62
C GLU A 89 -1.94 -25.34 11.59
N ALA A 90 -2.69 -25.36 10.47
CA ALA A 90 -2.66 -24.33 9.45
C ALA A 90 -3.74 -23.26 9.67
N ILE A 91 -4.95 -23.67 10.10
CA ILE A 91 -6.11 -22.76 10.26
C ILE A 91 -5.81 -21.66 11.27
N ARG A 92 -5.33 -22.01 12.47
CA ARG A 92 -5.08 -21.03 13.54
C ARG A 92 -4.07 -19.95 13.16
N PRO A 93 -2.85 -20.27 12.67
CA PRO A 93 -1.89 -19.23 12.29
C PRO A 93 -2.32 -18.44 11.06
N LEU A 94 -3.04 -19.03 10.10
CA LEU A 94 -3.54 -18.29 8.94
C LEU A 94 -4.65 -17.30 9.31
N LEU A 95 -5.57 -17.69 10.20
CA LEU A 95 -6.56 -16.76 10.75
C LEU A 95 -5.91 -15.64 11.57
N ALA A 96 -4.92 -15.97 12.42
CA ALA A 96 -4.17 -14.96 13.15
C ALA A 96 -3.45 -13.99 12.20
N SER A 97 -2.85 -14.50 11.12
CA SER A 97 -2.20 -13.69 10.09
C SER A 97 -3.19 -12.84 9.30
N ALA A 98 -4.42 -13.32 9.09
CA ALA A 98 -5.50 -12.60 8.43
C ALA A 98 -6.01 -11.40 9.24
N MET A 99 -5.85 -11.41 10.57
CA MET A 99 -6.32 -10.31 11.43
C MET A 99 -5.62 -8.99 11.16
N LEU A 100 -4.32 -9.02 10.85
CA LEU A 100 -3.55 -7.82 10.55
C LEU A 100 -4.10 -7.07 9.31
N PRO A 101 -4.20 -7.69 8.12
CA PRO A 101 -4.79 -7.04 6.96
C PRO A 101 -6.28 -6.74 7.14
N LEU A 102 -7.02 -7.50 7.97
CA LEU A 102 -8.42 -7.19 8.28
C LEU A 102 -8.55 -5.82 8.94
N PHE A 103 -7.82 -5.59 10.03
CA PHE A 103 -7.87 -4.32 10.75
C PHE A 103 -7.31 -3.15 9.95
N ILE A 104 -6.26 -3.37 9.15
CA ILE A 104 -5.76 -2.37 8.20
C ILE A 104 -6.85 -1.99 7.20
N GLY A 105 -7.55 -2.99 6.66
CA GLY A 105 -8.67 -2.80 5.74
C GLY A 105 -9.79 -1.96 6.34
N LEU A 106 -10.23 -2.35 7.54
CA LEU A 106 -11.26 -1.61 8.29
C LEU A 106 -10.85 -0.17 8.58
N ALA A 107 -9.60 0.06 9.00
CA ALA A 107 -9.08 1.41 9.25
C ALA A 107 -9.16 2.30 8.00
N TYR A 108 -8.74 1.79 6.84
CA TYR A 108 -8.83 2.51 5.57
C TYR A 108 -10.29 2.76 5.13
N LEU A 109 -11.22 1.83 5.39
CA LEU A 109 -12.64 2.05 5.12
C LEU A 109 -13.25 3.12 6.03
N VAL A 110 -12.87 3.15 7.30
CA VAL A 110 -13.28 4.21 8.23
C VAL A 110 -12.76 5.56 7.75
N LEU A 111 -11.47 5.66 7.41
CA LEU A 111 -10.87 6.89 6.88
C LEU A 111 -11.55 7.34 5.59
N TRP A 112 -11.82 6.40 4.67
CA TRP A 112 -12.57 6.69 3.45
C TRP A 112 -13.96 7.26 3.76
N ARG A 113 -14.70 6.63 4.68
CA ARG A 113 -16.06 7.06 5.04
C ARG A 113 -16.08 8.45 5.68
N LEU A 114 -15.08 8.78 6.50
CA LEU A 114 -14.91 10.10 7.13
C LEU A 114 -14.50 11.17 6.11
N ASN A 115 -13.62 10.84 5.17
CA ASN A 115 -13.20 11.75 4.10
C ASN A 115 -14.32 11.98 3.08
N ALA A 116 -15.16 10.97 2.82
CA ALA A 116 -16.33 11.09 1.94
C ALA A 116 -17.38 12.06 2.52
N SER A 117 -17.62 12.04 3.84
CA SER A 117 -18.56 12.98 4.48
C SER A 117 -18.09 14.43 4.47
N ARG A 118 -16.77 14.68 4.47
CA ARG A 118 -16.21 16.05 4.46
C ARG A 118 -16.24 16.73 3.08
N GLN A 119 -16.56 15.99 2.01
CA GLN A 119 -16.68 16.54 0.65
C GLN A 119 -18.12 16.89 0.26
N SER A 120 -19.09 16.49 1.09
CA SER A 120 -20.52 16.77 0.89
C SER A 120 -21.03 17.99 1.67
N ASP A 121 -20.17 18.59 2.50
CA ASP A 121 -20.40 19.87 3.20
C ASP A 121 -19.60 20.98 2.49
#